data_AF-A0A939KVT5-F1
#
_entry.id   AF-A0A939KVT5-F1
#
_cell.length_a   1.000
_cell.length_b   1.000
_cell.length_c   1.000
_cell.angle_alpha   90.00
_cell.angle_beta   90.00
_cell.angle_gamma   90.00
#
_symmetry.space_group_name_H-M   'P 1'
#
loop_
_entity.id
_entity.type
_entity.pdbx_description
1 polymer ?
#
loop_
_entity_poly.entity_id
_entity_poly.type
_entity_poly.pdbx_seq_one_letter_code
_entity_poly.pdbx_strand_id
1 'polypeptide(L)' 'MNHAQENESISRYRSLAMIYATNLWHEKNPENRANIAMYLAEVATTLARMEAEEARKFKEASVS' A
#
# COMPACT_ATOMS: atom_id res chain seq x y z
N MET A 1 -21.96 11.48 -5.67
CA MET A 1 -21.33 10.17 -5.39
C MET A 1 -20.02 10.45 -4.66
N ASN A 2 -19.78 9.76 -3.54
CA ASN A 2 -18.72 10.05 -2.57
C ASN A 2 -17.32 9.65 -3.09
N HIS A 3 -16.63 10.52 -3.83
CA HIS A 3 -15.18 10.38 -4.09
C HIS A 3 -14.32 10.51 -2.81
N ALA A 4 -14.92 10.97 -1.70
CA ALA A 4 -14.24 11.17 -0.43
C ALA A 4 -13.86 9.85 0.30
N GLN A 5 -14.47 8.72 -0.08
CA GLN A 5 -14.16 7.39 0.48
C GLN A 5 -13.10 6.63 -0.34
N GLU A 6 -12.83 7.05 -1.58
CA GLU A 6 -11.94 6.36 -2.52
C GLU A 6 -10.45 6.56 -2.21
N ASN A 7 -10.14 7.38 -1.20
CA ASN A 7 -8.81 7.76 -0.75
C ASN A 7 -8.67 7.50 0.76
N GLU A 8 -8.79 6.24 1.21
CA GLU A 8 -7.81 5.81 2.21
C GLU A 8 -6.44 6.02 1.54
N SER A 9 -5.83 7.18 1.75
CA SER A 9 -4.96 7.78 0.74
C SER A 9 -3.85 6.83 0.27
N ILE A 10 -3.58 6.78 -1.04
CA ILE A 10 -2.43 6.02 -1.58
C ILE A 10 -1.16 6.33 -0.78
N SER A 11 -0.99 7.59 -0.37
CA SER A 11 0.08 8.05 0.54
C SER A 11 0.12 7.32 1.89
N ARG A 12 -1.05 7.05 2.52
CA ARG A 12 -1.14 6.24 3.73
C ARG A 12 -0.64 4.81 3.49
N TYR A 13 -1.08 4.17 2.41
CA TYR A 13 -0.64 2.81 2.09
C TYR A 13 0.85 2.76 1.72
N ARG A 14 1.40 3.78 1.03
CA ARG A 14 2.86 3.94 0.83
C ARG A 14 3.61 4.01 2.16
N SER A 15 3.11 4.83 3.09
CA SER A 15 3.71 4.99 4.42
C SER A 15 3.66 3.70 5.22
N LEU A 16 2.51 3.00 5.22
CA LEU A 16 2.36 1.72 5.91
C LEU A 16 3.29 0.64 5.33
N ALA A 17 3.41 0.55 4.00
CA ALA A 17 4.32 -0.40 3.36
C ALA A 17 5.78 -0.16 3.80
N MET A 18 6.21 1.11 3.85
CA MET A 18 7.54 1.49 4.34
C MET A 18 7.73 1.12 5.83
N ILE A 19 6.75 1.44 6.67
CA ILE A 19 6.81 1.14 8.12
C ILE A 19 6.90 -0.37 8.35
N TYR A 20 6.03 -1.17 7.73
CA TYR A 20 6.03 -2.61 7.93
C TYR A 20 7.29 -3.28 7.37
N ALA A 21 7.80 -2.84 6.21
CA ALA A 21 9.07 -3.33 5.69
C ALA A 21 10.24 -3.01 6.64
N THR A 22 10.26 -1.80 7.20
CA THR A 22 11.28 -1.39 8.19
C THR A 22 11.18 -2.22 9.46
N ASN A 23 9.97 -2.43 9.98
CA ASN A 23 9.76 -3.25 11.18
C ASN A 23 10.17 -4.71 10.94
N LEU A 24 9.83 -5.27 9.78
CA LEU A 24 10.18 -6.63 9.40
C LEU A 24 11.71 -6.84 9.37
N TRP A 25 12.44 -5.86 8.85
CA TRP A 25 13.90 -5.90 8.77
C TRP A 25 14.58 -5.94 10.14
N HIS A 26 14.03 -5.22 11.12
CA HIS A 26 14.63 -5.09 12.45
C HIS A 26 14.15 -6.15 13.45
N GLU A 27 12.95 -6.72 13.28
CA GLU A 27 12.35 -7.69 14.21
C GLU A 27 13.14 -9.02 14.27
N LYS A 28 13.35 -9.53 15.49
CA LYS A 28 14.10 -10.75 15.77
C LYS A 28 13.19 -11.91 16.20
N ASN A 29 12.07 -11.61 16.85
CA ASN A 29 11.10 -12.63 17.26
C ASN A 29 10.39 -13.21 16.01
N PRO A 30 10.45 -14.54 15.78
CA PRO A 30 9.88 -15.15 14.58
C PRO A 30 8.35 -15.05 14.49
N GLU A 31 7.64 -15.07 15.62
CA GLU A 31 6.17 -14.94 15.66
C GLU A 31 5.75 -13.52 15.23
N ASN A 32 6.36 -12.50 15.82
CA ASN A 32 6.14 -11.12 15.41
C ASN A 32 6.49 -10.90 13.94
N ARG A 33 7.60 -11.47 13.48
CA ARG A 33 8.08 -11.33 12.11
C ARG A 33 7.09 -11.94 11.11
N ALA A 34 6.47 -13.07 11.45
CA ALA A 34 5.41 -13.67 10.64
C ALA A 34 4.18 -12.76 10.55
N ASN A 35 3.73 -12.19 11.68
CA ASN A 35 2.60 -11.27 11.70
C ASN A 35 2.87 -9.99 10.88
N ILE A 36 4.06 -9.39 11.05
CA ILE A 36 4.46 -8.19 10.29
C ILE A 36 4.52 -8.51 8.78
N ALA A 37 5.05 -9.68 8.39
CA ALA A 37 5.11 -10.08 7.00
C ALA A 37 3.71 -10.23 6.38
N MET A 38 2.75 -10.77 7.13
CA MET A 38 1.36 -10.86 6.70
C MET A 38 0.74 -9.48 6.47
N TYR A 39 0.86 -8.56 7.44
CA TYR A 39 0.37 -7.19 7.28
C TYR A 39 1.06 -6.44 6.14
N LEU A 40 2.37 -6.61 5.96
CA LEU A 40 3.11 -6.03 4.84
C LEU A 40 2.55 -6.52 3.50
N ALA A 41 2.29 -7.82 3.36
CA ALA A 41 1.74 -8.39 2.13
C ALA A 41 0.35 -7.85 1.80
N GLU A 42 -0.53 -7.72 2.80
CA GLU A 42 -1.87 -7.14 2.63
C GLU A 42 -1.79 -5.67 2.19
N VAL A 43 -1.00 -4.86 2.90
CA VAL A 43 -0.79 -3.44 2.57
C VAL A 43 -0.18 -3.27 1.18
N ALA A 44 0.83 -4.06 0.83
CA ALA A 44 1.49 -3.99 -0.47
C ALA A 44 0.54 -4.38 -1.60
N THR A 45 -0.30 -5.40 -1.40
CA THR A 45 -1.30 -5.83 -2.38
C THR A 45 -2.35 -4.75 -2.63
N THR A 46 -2.86 -4.14 -1.56
CA THR A 46 -3.81 -3.03 -1.68
C THR A 46 -3.16 -1.83 -2.37
N LEU A 47 -1.96 -1.44 -1.95
CA LEU A 47 -1.20 -0.35 -2.57
C LEU A 47 -1.00 -0.58 -4.07
N ALA A 48 -0.56 -1.78 -4.47
CA ALA A 48 -0.31 -2.11 -5.87
C ALA A 48 -1.56 -1.92 -6.75
N ARG A 49 -2.74 -2.30 -6.24
CA ARG A 49 -4.02 -2.10 -6.95
C ARG A 49 -4.36 -0.62 -7.10
N MET A 50 -4.14 0.16 -6.05
CA MET A 50 -4.41 1.60 -6.08
C MET A 50 -3.46 2.34 -7.03
N GLU A 51 -2.17 2.01 -7.03
CA GLU A 51 -1.17 2.59 -7.94
C GLU A 51 -1.44 2.22 -9.40
N ALA A 52 -1.89 0.99 -9.66
CA ALA A 52 -2.26 0.56 -11.01
C ALA A 52 -3.46 1.37 -11.54
N GLU A 53 -4.45 1.64 -10.69
CA GLU A 53 -5.60 2.46 -11.02
C GLU A 53 -5.22 3.93 -11.24
N GLU A 54 -4.38 4.50 -10.37
CA GLU A 54 -3.86 5.86 -10.53
C GLU A 54 -3.06 5.99 -11.84
N ALA A 55 -2.23 5.00 -12.16
CA ALA A 55 -1.47 4.96 -13.41
C ALA A 55 -2.38 4.84 -14.65
N ARG A 56 -3.48 4.09 -14.56
CA ARG A 56 -4.48 4.00 -15.63
C ARG A 56 -5.14 5.35 -15.89
N LYS A 57 -5.59 6.03 -14.84
CA LYS A 57 -6.19 7.38 -14.92
C LYS A 57 -5.22 8.40 -15.52
N PHE A 58 -3.95 8.37 -15.10
CA PHE A 58 -2.92 9.25 -15.65
C PHE A 58 -2.74 9.05 -17.17
N LYS A 59 -2.71 7.80 -17.63
CA LYS A 59 -2.62 7.49 -19.06
C LYS A 59 -3.82 8.00 -19.84
N GLU A 60 -5.04 7.76 -19.35
CA GLU A 60 -6.28 8.22 -20.00
C GLU A 60 -6.35 9.75 -20.10
N ALA A 61 -5.95 10.46 -19.04
CA ALA A 61 -5.88 11.92 -19.03
C ALA A 61 -4.78 12.48 -19.97
N SER A 62 -3.70 11.73 -20.21
CA SER A 62 -2.61 12.15 -21.10
C SER A 62 -2.87 11.94 -22.59
N VAL A 63 -3.93 11.20 -22.94
CA VAL A 63 -4.31 10.86 -24.33
C VAL A 63 -5.53 11.69 -24.79
N SER A 64 -6.17 12.42 -23.88
CA SER A 64 -7.28 13.35 -24.15
C SER A 64 -6.79 14.78 -24.34
#